data_AF-A0A7S3XIC4-F1
#
_entry.id   AF-A0A7S3XIC4-F1
#
_cell.length_a   1.000
_cell.length_b   1.000
_cell.length_c   1.000
_cell.angle_alpha   90.00
_cell.angle_beta   90.00
_cell.angle_gamma   90.00
#
_symmetry.space_group_name_H-M   'P 1'
#
loop_
_entity.id
_entity.type
_entity.pdbx_description
1 polymer ?
#
loop_
_entity_poly.entity_id
_entity_poly.type
_entity_poly.pdbx_seq_one_letter_code
_entity_poly.pdbx_strand_id
1 'polypeptide(L)'
;LRTLEIRKKEIDYFCSVYDQMCSISTYLAGFAATTLTIDITEEQKKEKPLLVFLFLLCTATAFGAHLLVVVIATMCSMWGPGKALRGDDSTSVDYAIFVLEETQAKTLRYFIAGCLCYFVSSILVVWLIFDYRGALVITIGMGLCIMWLFTKSFVIFQQLVSKQVISGRVKGNRVRNVGELMGDVDLSAEEGVSASF
;
A
#
# COMPACT_ATOMS: atom_id res chain seq x y z
N LEU A 1 -13.10 -17.16 20.99
CA LEU A 1 -11.66 -16.84 21.15
C LEU A 1 -10.88 -17.03 19.84
N ARG A 2 -10.80 -18.24 19.26
CA ARG A 2 -10.06 -18.48 18.00
C ARG A 2 -10.42 -17.55 16.84
N THR A 3 -11.70 -17.23 16.63
CA THR A 3 -12.15 -16.33 15.55
C THR A 3 -11.63 -14.89 15.70
N LEU A 4 -11.52 -14.40 16.95
CA LEU A 4 -10.99 -13.05 17.21
C LEU A 4 -9.48 -12.99 16.99
N GLU A 5 -8.76 -14.04 17.39
CA GLU A 5 -7.31 -14.15 17.14
C GLU A 5 -6.98 -14.17 15.64
N ILE A 6 -7.82 -14.84 14.84
CA ILE A 6 -7.66 -14.85 13.37
C ILE A 6 -7.83 -13.45 12.80
N ARG A 7 -8.90 -12.74 13.17
CA ARG A 7 -9.15 -11.38 12.66
C ARG A 7 -8.10 -10.37 13.10
N LYS A 8 -7.57 -10.52 14.32
CA LYS A 8 -6.43 -9.71 14.76
C LYS A 8 -5.22 -9.93 13.85
N LYS A 9 -4.90 -11.19 13.54
CA LYS A 9 -3.81 -11.52 12.60
C LYS A 9 -4.05 -10.97 11.19
N GLU A 10 -5.30 -10.93 10.72
CA GLU A 10 -5.64 -10.34 9.42
C GLU A 10 -5.38 -8.82 9.41
N ILE A 11 -5.81 -8.10 10.45
CA ILE A 11 -5.52 -6.66 10.58
C ILE A 11 -4.01 -6.41 10.68
N ASP A 12 -3.31 -7.17 11.52
CA ASP A 12 -1.84 -7.04 11.67
C ASP A 12 -1.12 -7.30 10.34
N TYR A 13 -1.61 -8.26 9.54
CA TYR A 13 -1.11 -8.51 8.18
C TYR A 13 -1.29 -7.28 7.28
N PHE A 14 -2.50 -6.71 7.18
CA PHE A 14 -2.71 -5.52 6.35
C PHE A 14 -1.88 -4.33 6.82
N CYS A 15 -1.81 -4.09 8.14
CA CYS A 15 -0.95 -3.06 8.71
C CYS A 15 0.53 -3.24 8.33
N SER A 16 1.04 -4.48 8.40
CA SER A 16 2.41 -4.79 7.99
C SER A 16 2.64 -4.53 6.50
N VAL A 17 1.68 -4.85 5.63
CA VAL A 17 1.80 -4.55 4.20
C VAL A 17 1.80 -3.04 3.93
N TYR A 18 0.93 -2.28 4.59
CA TYR A 18 0.94 -0.82 4.46
C TYR A 18 2.24 -0.19 4.96
N ASP A 19 2.81 -0.70 6.05
CA ASP A 19 4.10 -0.21 6.59
C ASP A 19 5.27 -0.47 5.62
N GLN A 20 5.30 -1.64 5.00
CA GLN A 20 6.27 -1.96 3.94
C GLN A 20 6.09 -1.06 2.71
N MET A 21 4.85 -0.88 2.23
CA MET A 21 4.55 -0.01 1.10
C MET A 21 4.91 1.45 1.39
N CYS A 22 4.66 1.92 2.61
CA CYS A 22 5.05 3.24 3.09
C CYS A 22 6.57 3.40 3.02
N SER A 23 7.32 2.49 3.65
CA SER A 23 8.79 2.51 3.69
C SER A 23 9.40 2.58 2.29
N ILE A 24 8.97 1.69 1.38
CA ILE A 24 9.47 1.66 0.00
C ILE A 24 9.11 2.96 -0.73
N SER A 25 7.88 3.45 -0.59
CA SER A 25 7.45 4.71 -1.22
C SER A 25 8.24 5.91 -0.72
N THR A 26 8.58 5.97 0.57
CA THR A 26 9.43 7.04 1.13
C THR A 26 10.82 7.02 0.52
N TYR A 27 11.43 5.84 0.31
CA TYR A 27 12.72 5.75 -0.38
C TYR A 27 12.64 6.24 -1.82
N LEU A 28 11.64 5.80 -2.59
CA LEU A 28 11.47 6.25 -3.98
C LEU A 28 11.15 7.75 -4.06
N ALA A 29 10.33 8.28 -3.15
CA ALA A 29 10.07 9.70 -3.05
C ALA A 29 11.37 10.49 -2.75
N GLY A 30 12.20 9.99 -1.85
CA GLY A 30 13.52 10.55 -1.56
C GLY A 30 14.41 10.61 -2.79
N PHE A 31 14.52 9.49 -3.53
CA PHE A 31 15.31 9.45 -4.77
C PHE A 31 14.76 10.39 -5.86
N ALA A 32 13.43 10.47 -6.00
CA ALA A 32 12.80 11.40 -6.91
C ALA A 32 13.08 12.87 -6.53
N ALA A 33 13.02 13.21 -5.23
CA ALA A 33 13.36 14.54 -4.74
C ALA A 33 14.83 14.91 -5.00
N THR A 34 15.76 13.98 -4.76
CA THR A 34 17.18 14.19 -5.11
C THR A 34 17.36 14.41 -6.61
N THR A 35 16.60 13.68 -7.44
CA THR A 35 16.66 13.83 -8.90
C THR A 35 16.17 15.21 -9.35
N LEU A 36 15.20 15.80 -8.65
CA LEU A 36 14.74 17.17 -8.91
C LEU A 36 15.78 18.25 -8.56
N THR A 37 16.72 17.94 -7.67
CA THR A 37 17.80 18.88 -7.29
C THR A 37 18.99 18.86 -8.23
N ILE A 38 19.00 18.00 -9.26
CA ILE A 38 20.08 17.96 -10.25
C ILE A 38 20.04 19.26 -11.05
N ASP A 39 21.15 20.00 -11.02
CA ASP A 39 21.30 21.23 -11.78
C ASP A 39 21.39 20.92 -13.28
N ILE A 40 20.35 21.34 -14.03
CA ILE A 40 20.34 21.30 -15.48
C ILE A 40 20.91 22.61 -16.00
N THR A 41 22.03 22.54 -16.73
CA THR A 41 22.68 23.72 -17.33
C THR A 41 21.72 24.44 -18.28
N GLU A 42 21.76 25.79 -18.28
CA GLU A 42 20.90 26.63 -19.15
C GLU A 42 21.04 26.30 -20.64
N GLU A 43 22.22 25.83 -21.08
CA GLU A 43 22.47 25.37 -22.45
C GLU A 43 21.59 24.15 -22.80
N GLN A 44 21.49 23.17 -21.91
CA GLN A 44 20.66 21.97 -22.11
C GLN A 44 19.17 22.30 -22.14
N LYS A 45 18.73 23.28 -21.33
CA LYS A 45 17.34 23.77 -21.35
C LYS A 45 16.97 24.39 -22.69
N LYS A 46 17.91 25.08 -23.32
CA LYS A 46 17.70 25.77 -24.60
C LYS A 46 17.72 24.80 -25.78
N GLU A 47 18.58 23.78 -25.76
CA GLU A 47 18.67 22.79 -26.84
C GLU A 47 17.48 21.82 -26.87
N LYS A 48 16.99 21.38 -25.71
CA LYS A 48 15.93 20.36 -25.61
C LYS A 48 14.86 20.70 -24.55
N PRO A 49 14.11 21.82 -24.72
CA PRO A 49 13.14 22.27 -23.71
C PRO A 49 12.02 21.25 -23.44
N LEU A 50 11.61 20.49 -24.46
CA LEU A 50 10.58 19.47 -24.33
C LEU A 50 11.02 18.29 -23.45
N LEU A 51 12.29 17.86 -23.54
CA LEU A 51 12.80 16.76 -22.70
C LEU A 51 12.87 17.18 -21.24
N VAL A 52 13.36 18.39 -20.97
CA VAL A 52 13.42 18.95 -19.62
C VAL A 52 12.03 19.04 -19.00
N PHE A 53 11.06 19.56 -19.75
CA PHE A 53 9.68 19.67 -19.29
C PHE A 53 9.08 18.29 -18.97
N LEU A 54 9.26 17.32 -19.86
CA LEU A 54 8.70 15.97 -19.67
C LEU A 54 9.39 15.23 -18.52
N PHE A 55 10.70 15.41 -18.36
CA PHE A 55 11.45 14.93 -17.20
C PHE A 55 10.91 15.52 -15.89
N LEU A 56 10.81 16.85 -15.79
CA LEU A 56 10.31 17.52 -14.59
C LEU A 56 8.88 17.08 -14.25
N LEU A 57 8.02 17.01 -15.26
CA LEU A 57 6.63 16.59 -15.09
C LEU A 57 6.57 15.15 -14.57
N CYS A 58 7.28 14.21 -15.19
CA CYS A 58 7.21 12.81 -14.77
C CYS A 58 7.88 12.56 -13.41
N THR A 59 8.94 13.29 -13.08
CA THR A 59 9.59 13.18 -11.75
C THR A 59 8.70 13.77 -10.67
N ALA A 60 8.06 14.92 -10.92
CA ALA A 60 7.14 15.53 -9.99
C ALA A 60 5.87 14.67 -9.77
N THR A 61 5.32 14.07 -10.82
CA THR A 61 4.17 13.16 -10.69
C THR A 61 4.55 11.86 -9.99
N ALA A 62 5.73 11.29 -10.25
CA ALA A 62 6.25 10.14 -9.51
C ALA A 62 6.40 10.45 -8.02
N PHE A 63 7.04 11.58 -7.69
CA PHE A 63 7.20 12.05 -6.31
C PHE A 63 5.85 12.24 -5.62
N GLY A 64 4.92 12.95 -6.26
CA GLY A 64 3.57 13.18 -5.73
C GLY A 64 2.78 11.88 -5.54
N ALA A 65 2.89 10.93 -6.47
CA ALA A 65 2.23 9.62 -6.36
C ALA A 65 2.76 8.81 -5.18
N HIS A 66 4.08 8.81 -4.95
CA HIS A 66 4.67 8.13 -3.79
C HIS A 66 4.29 8.79 -2.46
N LEU A 67 4.23 10.12 -2.40
CA LEU A 67 3.70 10.81 -1.22
C LEU A 67 2.24 10.49 -0.95
N LEU A 68 1.41 10.40 -2.00
CA LEU A 68 0.01 10.00 -1.87
C LEU A 68 -0.11 8.57 -1.31
N VAL A 69 0.71 7.64 -1.78
CA VAL A 69 0.76 6.26 -1.25
C VAL A 69 1.15 6.27 0.24
N VAL A 70 2.13 7.07 0.65
CA VAL A 70 2.54 7.20 2.06
C VAL A 70 1.38 7.74 2.91
N VAL A 71 0.67 8.76 2.45
CA VAL A 71 -0.48 9.31 3.18
C VAL A 71 -1.61 8.27 3.30
N ILE A 72 -1.93 7.56 2.22
CA ILE A 72 -2.98 6.53 2.27
C ILE A 72 -2.56 5.38 3.20
N ALA A 73 -1.32 4.92 3.11
CA ALA A 73 -0.80 3.84 3.94
C ALA A 73 -0.79 4.19 5.42
N THR A 74 -0.37 5.41 5.78
CA THR A 74 -0.38 5.90 7.17
C THR A 74 -1.79 6.08 7.71
N MET A 75 -2.72 6.60 6.90
CA MET A 75 -4.13 6.70 7.30
C MET A 75 -4.74 5.30 7.52
N CYS A 76 -4.46 4.34 6.64
CA CYS A 76 -4.95 2.97 6.79
C CYS A 76 -4.36 2.26 8.02
N SER A 77 -3.06 2.43 8.28
CA SER A 77 -2.39 1.80 9.43
C SER A 77 -2.81 2.41 10.77
N MET A 78 -3.15 3.70 10.81
CA MET A 78 -3.67 4.34 12.02
C MET A 78 -5.16 4.09 12.24
N TRP A 79 -5.99 4.23 11.21
CA TRP A 79 -7.45 4.19 11.35
C TRP A 79 -8.02 2.78 11.28
N GLY A 80 -7.35 1.85 10.58
CA GLY A 80 -7.73 0.43 10.51
C GLY A 80 -7.89 -0.22 11.89
N PRO A 81 -6.82 -0.29 12.72
CA PRO A 81 -6.91 -0.85 14.06
C PRO A 81 -7.78 0.00 14.99
N GLY A 82 -7.79 1.33 14.83
CA GLY A 82 -8.61 2.23 15.63
C GLY A 82 -10.11 1.97 15.49
N LYS A 83 -10.57 1.63 14.28
CA LYS A 83 -11.96 1.22 14.01
C LYS A 83 -12.27 -0.18 14.56
N ALA A 84 -11.32 -1.10 14.50
CA ALA A 84 -11.49 -2.46 15.01
C ALA A 84 -11.56 -2.54 16.55
N LEU A 85 -10.87 -1.63 17.25
CA LEU A 85 -10.85 -1.59 18.72
C LEU A 85 -12.03 -0.84 19.34
N ARG A 86 -12.71 0.03 18.59
CA ARG A 86 -13.82 0.88 19.08
C ARG A 86 -15.21 0.34 18.76
N GLY A 87 -15.32 -0.75 18.02
CA GLY A 87 -16.61 -1.31 17.64
C GLY A 87 -17.13 -2.29 18.68
N ASP A 88 -18.41 -2.15 19.06
CA ASP A 88 -19.11 -3.03 20.01
C ASP A 88 -19.45 -4.42 19.43
N ASP A 89 -19.24 -4.63 18.13
CA ASP A 89 -19.61 -5.89 17.46
C ASP A 89 -18.54 -6.34 16.45
N SER A 90 -18.45 -7.66 16.27
CA SER A 90 -17.65 -8.37 15.28
C SER A 90 -17.77 -7.83 13.84
N THR A 91 -18.92 -7.24 13.51
CA THR A 91 -19.21 -6.62 12.21
C THR A 91 -18.32 -5.40 11.92
N SER A 92 -17.87 -4.67 12.95
CA SER A 92 -16.97 -3.52 12.81
C SER A 92 -15.57 -3.91 12.32
N VAL A 93 -15.08 -5.06 12.79
CA VAL A 93 -13.78 -5.64 12.43
C VAL A 93 -13.82 -6.13 10.98
N ASP A 94 -14.91 -6.81 10.59
CA ASP A 94 -15.12 -7.24 9.19
C ASP A 94 -15.14 -6.06 8.23
N TYR A 95 -15.84 -4.99 8.62
CA TYR A 95 -15.90 -3.78 7.82
C TYR A 95 -14.53 -3.10 7.68
N ALA A 96 -13.76 -3.03 8.77
CA ALA A 96 -12.40 -2.47 8.73
C ALA A 96 -11.48 -3.26 7.78
N ILE A 97 -11.53 -4.60 7.84
CA ILE A 97 -10.77 -5.48 6.95
C ILE A 97 -11.19 -5.28 5.48
N PHE A 98 -12.50 -5.22 5.21
CA PHE A 98 -13.02 -4.99 3.86
C PHE A 98 -12.50 -3.67 3.26
N VAL A 99 -12.54 -2.58 4.05
CA VAL A 99 -12.04 -1.27 3.60
C VAL A 99 -10.52 -1.31 3.39
N LEU A 100 -9.76 -2.00 4.26
CA LEU A 100 -8.31 -2.15 4.12
C LEU A 100 -7.94 -2.92 2.84
N GLU A 101 -8.65 -4.00 2.53
CA GLU A 101 -8.45 -4.82 1.32
C GLU A 101 -8.76 -4.01 0.04
N GLU A 102 -9.92 -3.35 0.00
CA GLU A 102 -10.31 -2.55 -1.17
C GLU A 102 -9.33 -1.38 -1.41
N THR A 103 -8.91 -0.72 -0.32
CA THR A 103 -7.97 0.40 -0.39
C THR A 103 -6.58 -0.08 -0.81
N GLN A 104 -6.16 -1.27 -0.40
CA GLN A 104 -4.84 -1.82 -0.72
C GLN A 104 -4.70 -2.00 -2.24
N ALA A 105 -5.71 -2.56 -2.90
CA ALA A 105 -5.71 -2.75 -4.34
C ALA A 105 -5.61 -1.41 -5.10
N LYS A 106 -6.27 -0.36 -4.61
CA LYS A 106 -6.19 0.99 -5.19
C LYS A 106 -4.81 1.60 -4.97
N THR A 107 -4.29 1.54 -3.73
CA THR A 107 -2.96 2.05 -3.36
C THR A 107 -1.85 1.37 -4.15
N LEU A 108 -1.95 0.06 -4.37
CA LEU A 108 -0.98 -0.68 -5.18
C LEU A 108 -0.94 -0.20 -6.64
N ARG A 109 -2.08 0.15 -7.23
CA ARG A 109 -2.10 0.72 -8.59
C ARG A 109 -1.40 2.07 -8.65
N TYR A 110 -1.63 2.96 -7.67
CA TYR A 110 -0.92 4.24 -7.58
C TYR A 110 0.58 4.04 -7.38
N PHE A 111 0.98 3.08 -6.54
CA PHE A 111 2.38 2.72 -6.32
C PHE A 111 3.05 2.26 -7.62
N ILE A 112 2.43 1.33 -8.36
CA ILE A 112 2.98 0.83 -9.64
C ILE A 112 3.05 1.96 -10.68
N ALA A 113 2.02 2.80 -10.78
CA ALA A 113 2.01 3.94 -11.69
C ALA A 113 3.13 4.95 -11.35
N GLY A 114 3.36 5.23 -10.06
CA GLY A 114 4.46 6.06 -9.57
C GLY A 114 5.83 5.48 -9.92
N CYS A 115 6.03 4.18 -9.66
CA CYS A 115 7.26 3.47 -10.05
C CYS A 115 7.53 3.55 -11.56
N LEU A 116 6.50 3.33 -12.40
CA LEU A 116 6.64 3.42 -13.85
C LEU A 116 7.06 4.83 -14.30
N CYS A 117 6.43 5.88 -13.77
CA CYS A 117 6.86 7.24 -14.11
C CYS A 117 8.29 7.52 -13.61
N TYR A 118 8.65 7.07 -12.41
CA TYR A 118 10.02 7.23 -11.90
C TYR A 118 11.07 6.60 -12.82
N PHE A 119 10.83 5.40 -13.35
CA PHE A 119 11.74 4.76 -14.31
C PHE A 119 11.81 5.51 -15.64
N VAL A 120 10.66 5.97 -16.17
CA VAL A 120 10.63 6.78 -17.40
C VAL A 120 11.41 8.08 -17.21
N SER A 121 11.21 8.77 -16.08
CA SER A 121 11.99 9.94 -15.70
C SER A 121 13.49 9.65 -15.66
N SER A 122 13.89 8.53 -15.05
CA SER A 122 15.30 8.13 -14.97
C SER A 122 15.94 7.93 -16.35
N ILE A 123 15.21 7.35 -17.31
CA ILE A 123 15.68 7.25 -18.71
C ILE A 123 15.86 8.64 -19.31
N LEU A 124 14.89 9.55 -19.12
CA LEU A 124 14.96 10.91 -19.67
C LEU A 124 16.14 11.70 -19.12
N VAL A 125 16.46 11.58 -17.83
CA VAL A 125 17.65 12.19 -17.22
C VAL A 125 18.92 11.71 -17.88
N VAL A 126 19.06 10.41 -18.09
CA VAL A 126 20.25 9.82 -18.72
C VAL A 126 20.44 10.36 -20.15
N TRP A 127 19.34 10.52 -20.89
CA TRP A 127 19.35 11.11 -22.24
C TRP A 127 19.64 12.61 -22.26
N LEU A 128 19.44 13.29 -21.14
CA LEU A 128 19.72 14.70 -20.97
C LEU A 128 21.20 14.93 -20.62
N ILE A 129 21.75 14.11 -19.72
CA ILE A 129 23.12 14.29 -19.19
C ILE A 129 24.20 13.71 -20.12
N PHE A 130 23.96 12.54 -20.74
CA PHE A 130 25.00 11.82 -21.50
C PHE A 130 24.88 12.00 -23.02
N ASP A 131 26.02 11.91 -23.70
CA ASP A 131 26.09 11.77 -25.16
C ASP A 131 25.33 10.54 -25.66
N TYR A 132 24.90 10.57 -26.93
CA TYR A 132 24.05 9.53 -27.54
C TYR A 132 24.60 8.11 -27.33
N ARG A 133 25.92 7.90 -27.41
CA ARG A 133 26.54 6.59 -27.22
C ARG A 133 26.48 6.12 -25.76
N GLY A 134 26.74 7.03 -24.80
CA GLY A 134 26.67 6.72 -23.38
C GLY A 134 25.24 6.50 -22.90
N ALA A 135 24.32 7.36 -23.34
CA ALA A 135 22.90 7.25 -23.03
C ALA A 135 22.31 5.93 -23.52
N LEU A 136 22.70 5.46 -24.71
CA LEU A 136 22.21 4.20 -25.28
C LEU A 136 22.68 2.98 -24.46
N VAL A 137 23.96 2.94 -24.07
CA VAL A 137 24.50 1.84 -23.22
C VAL A 137 23.78 1.79 -21.87
N ILE A 138 23.60 2.94 -21.21
CA ILE A 138 22.91 3.01 -19.91
C ILE A 138 21.43 2.65 -20.05
N THR A 139 20.76 3.11 -21.10
CA THR A 139 19.34 2.81 -21.35
C THR A 139 19.12 1.32 -21.60
N ILE A 140 20.01 0.66 -22.35
CA ILE A 140 19.93 -0.80 -22.56
C ILE A 140 20.16 -1.52 -21.23
N GLY A 141 21.20 -1.17 -20.48
CA GLY A 141 21.48 -1.81 -19.19
C GLY A 141 20.31 -1.65 -18.21
N MET A 142 19.80 -0.44 -18.06
CA MET A 142 18.66 -0.15 -17.17
C MET A 142 17.38 -0.82 -17.67
N GLY A 143 17.12 -0.80 -18.98
CA GLY A 143 15.98 -1.47 -19.60
C GLY A 143 16.00 -2.99 -19.38
N LEU A 144 17.15 -3.63 -19.51
CA LEU A 144 17.30 -5.07 -19.24
C LEU A 144 17.06 -5.40 -17.76
N CYS A 145 17.63 -4.62 -16.84
CA CYS A 145 17.37 -4.76 -15.41
C CYS A 145 15.88 -4.60 -15.09
N ILE A 146 15.24 -3.57 -15.64
CA ILE A 146 13.80 -3.32 -15.46
C ILE A 146 12.99 -4.49 -16.01
N MET A 147 13.25 -4.93 -17.24
CA MET A 147 12.56 -6.07 -17.86
C MET A 147 12.73 -7.35 -17.05
N TRP A 148 13.92 -7.61 -16.52
CA TRP A 148 14.17 -8.76 -15.65
C TRP A 148 13.36 -8.64 -14.36
N LEU A 149 13.38 -7.49 -13.70
CA LEU A 149 12.59 -7.23 -12.49
C LEU A 149 11.10 -7.38 -12.75
N PHE A 150 10.57 -6.83 -13.84
CA PHE A 150 9.16 -6.98 -14.21
C PHE A 150 8.79 -8.44 -14.46
N THR A 151 9.64 -9.20 -15.16
CA THR A 151 9.40 -10.62 -15.40
C THR A 151 9.35 -11.39 -14.09
N LYS A 152 10.30 -11.14 -13.17
CA LYS A 152 10.34 -11.81 -11.87
C LYS A 152 9.19 -11.36 -10.96
N SER A 153 8.91 -10.07 -10.88
CA SER A 153 7.76 -9.54 -10.14
C SER A 153 6.44 -10.09 -10.69
N PHE A 154 6.28 -10.23 -12.00
CA PHE A 154 5.06 -10.79 -12.58
C PHE A 154 4.92 -12.29 -12.28
N VAL A 155 6.01 -13.06 -12.37
CA VAL A 155 6.02 -14.48 -11.98
C VAL A 155 5.69 -14.64 -10.50
N ILE A 156 6.30 -13.83 -9.64
CA ILE A 156 6.05 -13.79 -8.19
C ILE A 156 4.58 -13.41 -7.94
N PHE A 157 4.07 -12.37 -8.60
CA PHE A 157 2.68 -11.94 -8.49
C PHE A 157 1.73 -13.05 -8.95
N GLN A 158 2.03 -13.76 -10.03
CA GLN A 158 1.21 -14.87 -10.52
C GLN A 158 1.24 -16.09 -9.59
N GLN A 159 2.37 -16.33 -8.90
CA GLN A 159 2.50 -17.43 -7.93
C GLN A 159 1.89 -17.10 -6.56
N LEU A 160 2.00 -15.84 -6.10
CA LEU A 160 1.42 -15.37 -4.84
C LEU A 160 -0.08 -15.05 -4.97
N VAL A 161 -0.53 -14.62 -6.15
CA VAL A 161 -1.96 -14.58 -6.53
C VAL A 161 -2.40 -15.97 -7.01
N SER A 162 -1.91 -17.03 -6.36
CA SER A 162 -2.62 -18.30 -6.41
C SER A 162 -3.98 -18.08 -5.76
N LYS A 163 -5.03 -18.49 -6.48
CA LYS A 163 -6.48 -18.44 -6.16
C LYS A 163 -6.90 -18.95 -4.78
N GLN A 164 -5.97 -19.29 -3.88
CA GLN A 164 -6.21 -19.75 -2.52
C GLN A 164 -6.16 -18.66 -1.44
N VAL A 165 -5.76 -17.42 -1.76
CA VAL A 165 -6.15 -16.27 -0.93
C VAL A 165 -7.58 -15.87 -1.31
N ILE A 166 -8.48 -16.85 -1.19
CA ILE A 166 -9.91 -16.61 -1.10
C ILE A 166 -10.04 -15.79 0.17
N SER A 167 -10.40 -14.51 -0.01
CA SER A 167 -11.14 -13.67 0.93
C SER A 167 -11.50 -14.44 2.20
N GLY A 168 -10.96 -13.97 3.33
CA GLY A 168 -11.13 -14.49 4.69
C GLY A 168 -12.58 -14.52 5.20
N ARG A 169 -13.56 -14.84 4.35
CA ARG A 169 -14.84 -15.40 4.76
C ARG A 169 -14.65 -16.86 5.17
N VAL A 170 -13.76 -17.12 6.12
CA VAL A 170 -14.05 -18.21 7.06
C VAL A 170 -15.32 -17.74 7.76
N LYS A 171 -16.45 -18.28 7.31
CA LYS A 171 -17.79 -18.15 7.89
C LYS A 171 -17.78 -18.86 9.26
N GLY A 172 -16.85 -18.47 10.11
CA GLY A 172 -16.72 -18.94 11.48
C GLY A 172 -17.91 -18.36 12.22
N ASN A 173 -18.70 -19.26 12.79
CA ASN A 173 -19.90 -18.97 13.56
C ASN A 173 -19.71 -17.69 14.41
N ARG A 174 -20.66 -16.76 14.33
CA ARG A 174 -20.65 -15.50 15.10
C ARG A 174 -20.41 -15.87 16.55
N VAL A 175 -19.25 -15.51 17.09
CA VAL A 175 -19.06 -15.57 18.53
C VAL A 175 -20.01 -14.50 19.08
N ARG A 176 -21.09 -14.95 19.71
CA ARG A 176 -22.05 -14.08 20.42
C ARG A 176 -21.28 -13.11 21.29
N ASN A 177 -21.77 -11.87 21.34
CA ASN A 177 -21.15 -10.79 22.07
C ASN A 177 -20.93 -11.21 23.53
N VAL A 178 -19.75 -10.92 24.08
CA VAL A 178 -19.49 -11.11 25.53
C VAL A 178 -20.44 -10.22 26.34
N GLY A 179 -20.87 -9.07 25.79
CA GLY A 179 -21.92 -8.23 26.36
C GLY A 179 -23.32 -8.85 26.37
N GLU A 180 -23.67 -9.68 25.36
CA GLU A 180 -24.90 -10.49 25.42
C GLU A 180 -24.76 -11.63 26.45
N LEU A 181 -23.57 -12.24 26.53
CA LEU A 181 -23.29 -13.30 27.51
C LEU A 181 -23.26 -12.79 28.96
N MET A 182 -22.86 -11.53 29.19
CA MET A 182 -22.89 -10.89 30.51
C MET A 182 -24.26 -10.28 30.82
N GLY A 183 -24.99 -9.77 29.82
CA GLY A 183 -26.37 -9.30 30.02
C GLY A 183 -27.35 -10.40 30.42
N ASP A 184 -27.16 -11.63 29.93
CA ASP A 184 -27.93 -12.81 30.36
C ASP A 184 -27.60 -13.26 31.79
N VAL A 185 -26.41 -12.93 32.32
CA VAL A 185 -26.00 -13.30 33.69
C VAL A 185 -26.67 -12.40 34.72
N ASP A 186 -26.83 -11.10 34.43
CA ASP A 186 -27.53 -10.19 35.35
C ASP A 186 -29.04 -10.48 35.42
N LEU A 187 -29.67 -10.85 34.29
CA LEU A 187 -31.09 -11.25 34.27
C LEU A 187 -31.34 -12.61 34.95
N SER A 188 -30.42 -13.56 34.82
CA SER A 188 -30.50 -14.86 35.50
C SER A 188 -30.25 -14.75 37.01
N ALA A 189 -29.54 -13.71 37.47
CA ALA A 189 -29.30 -13.45 38.89
C ALA A 189 -30.52 -12.84 39.59
N GLU A 190 -31.33 -12.02 38.90
CA GLU A 190 -32.56 -11.44 39.48
C GLU A 190 -33.72 -12.46 39.56
N GLU A 191 -33.86 -13.38 38.60
CA GLU A 191 -34.91 -14.43 38.67
C GLU A 191 -34.67 -15.47 39.77
N GLY A 192 -33.42 -15.67 40.21
CA GLY A 192 -33.07 -16.60 41.30
C GLY A 192 -33.42 -16.10 42.71
N VAL A 193 -33.66 -14.80 42.90
CA VAL A 193 -33.93 -14.20 44.22
C VAL A 193 -35.44 -14.04 44.48
N SER A 194 -36.28 -13.99 43.44
CA SER A 194 -37.74 -13.85 43.60
C SER A 194 -38.50 -15.17 43.86
N ALA A 195 -37.85 -16.33 43.72
CA ALA A 195 -38.49 -17.64 43.92
C ALA A 195 -38.37 -18.19 45.36
N SER A 196 -37.86 -17.38 46.30
CA SER A 196 -37.67 -17.79 47.69
C SER A 196 -38.27 -16.80 48.68
N PHE A 197 -39.59 -16.58 48.63
CA PHE A 197 -40.41 -16.13 49.76
C PHE A 197 -41.86 -16.58 49.61
#